data_AF-A0AAE1XFX8-F1
#
_entry.id   AF-A0AAE1XFX8-F1
#
_cell.length_a   1.000
_cell.length_b   1.000
_cell.length_c   1.000
_cell.angle_alpha   90.00
_cell.angle_beta   90.00
_cell.angle_gamma   90.00
#
_symmetry.space_group_name_H-M   'P 1'
#
loop_
_entity.id
_entity.type
_entity.pdbx_description
1 polymer ?
#
loop_
_entity_poly.entity_id
_entity_poly.type
_entity_poly.pdbx_seq_one_letter_code
_entity_poly.pdbx_strand_id
1 'polypeptide(L)'
;MARKRKRVPEVLWRLFHQRARSLAETILALVPQLPATASGCRCKGRRCLSCSGEEAISFLVRPDDPSDYRKLLTGCFVVVSENAPPLADFDPAAGHNDFTCVWQDNRSSAVVDELTSPKWTILLKRVGDALMMYLLKYTSLFLPLPRKKHHQISGSPISDLLQILQAHA
;
A
#
# COMPACT_ATOMS: atom_id res chain seq x y z
N MET A 1 10.23 -12.00 20.74
CA MET A 1 10.15 -10.55 21.04
C MET A 1 9.01 -9.95 20.23
N ALA A 2 7.95 -9.45 20.87
CA ALA A 2 6.84 -8.82 20.17
C ALA A 2 7.31 -7.52 19.53
N ARG A 3 7.34 -7.45 18.20
CA ARG A 3 7.57 -6.19 17.48
C ARG A 3 6.47 -5.22 17.91
N LYS A 4 6.84 -4.14 18.62
CA LYS A 4 5.92 -3.04 18.91
C LYS A 4 5.40 -2.52 17.56
N ARG A 5 4.14 -2.81 17.23
CA ARG A 5 3.49 -2.22 16.06
C ARG A 5 3.58 -0.70 16.22
N LYS A 6 4.11 -0.01 15.23
CA LYS A 6 4.13 1.46 15.26
C LYS A 6 2.69 1.92 15.33
N ARG A 7 2.34 2.67 16.37
CA ARG A 7 1.00 3.23 16.53
C ARG A 7 0.73 4.17 15.36
N VAL A 8 -0.45 4.04 14.75
CA VAL A 8 -0.92 4.94 13.69
C VAL A 8 -0.78 6.39 14.20
N PRO A 9 -0.19 7.31 13.41
CA PRO A 9 -0.11 8.72 13.77
C PRO A 9 -1.48 9.26 14.17
N GLU A 10 -1.55 10.07 15.22
CA GLU A 10 -2.83 10.53 15.79
C GLU A 10 -3.74 11.19 14.76
N VAL A 11 -3.19 11.96 13.82
CA VAL A 11 -3.96 12.58 12.74
C VAL A 11 -4.65 11.55 11.85
N LEU A 12 -3.94 10.51 11.44
CA LEU A 12 -4.50 9.43 10.63
C LEU A 12 -5.49 8.60 11.44
N TRP A 13 -5.22 8.40 12.73
CA TRP A 13 -6.14 7.70 13.62
C TRP A 13 -7.45 8.46 13.83
N ARG A 14 -7.41 9.80 13.93
CA ARG A 14 -8.60 10.63 14.08
C ARG A 14 -9.47 10.62 12.81
N LEU A 15 -8.84 10.58 11.64
CA LEU A 15 -9.55 10.66 10.35
C LEU A 15 -10.03 9.30 9.85
N PHE A 16 -9.20 8.26 9.99
CA PHE A 16 -9.44 6.96 9.36
C PHE A 16 -9.61 5.84 10.36
N HIS A 17 -9.36 6.08 11.65
CA HIS A 17 -9.47 5.09 12.72
C HIS A 17 -8.77 3.78 12.36
N GLN A 18 -9.51 2.66 12.35
CA GLN A 18 -9.03 1.32 12.06
C GLN A 18 -8.69 1.08 10.58
N ARG A 19 -9.04 2.02 9.68
CA ARG A 19 -8.79 1.88 8.24
C ARG A 19 -7.34 2.18 7.87
N ALA A 20 -6.66 3.01 8.65
CA ALA A 20 -5.23 3.28 8.45
C ALA A 20 -4.38 2.13 8.99
N ARG A 21 -3.73 1.39 8.10
CA ARG A 21 -2.89 0.23 8.43
C ARG A 21 -1.49 0.39 7.86
N SER A 22 -0.53 -0.38 8.36
CA SER A 22 0.80 -0.39 7.73
C SER A 22 0.72 -0.94 6.30
N LEU A 23 1.66 -0.54 5.44
CA LEU A 23 1.72 -1.02 4.06
C LEU A 23 1.76 -2.56 3.98
N ALA A 24 2.52 -3.21 4.86
CA ALA A 24 2.53 -4.68 4.93
C ALA A 24 1.16 -5.26 5.28
N GLU A 25 0.47 -4.76 6.30
CA GLU A 25 -0.86 -5.25 6.70
C GLU A 25 -1.89 -5.02 5.60
N THR A 26 -1.84 -3.88 4.90
CA THR A 26 -2.74 -3.60 3.78
C THR A 26 -2.50 -4.56 2.61
N ILE A 27 -1.24 -4.79 2.23
CA ILE A 27 -0.91 -5.76 1.17
C ILE A 27 -1.44 -7.15 1.52
N LEU A 28 -1.21 -7.61 2.76
CA LEU A 28 -1.70 -8.92 3.21
C LEU A 28 -3.22 -9.01 3.23
N ALA A 29 -3.92 -7.91 3.55
CA ALA A 29 -5.37 -7.85 3.58
C ALA A 29 -6.02 -7.75 2.18
N LEU A 30 -5.33 -7.16 1.21
CA LEU A 30 -5.83 -7.04 -0.18
C LEU A 30 -5.67 -8.35 -0.97
N VAL A 31 -4.69 -9.17 -0.60
CA VAL A 31 -4.42 -10.42 -1.31
C VAL A 31 -5.36 -11.51 -0.82
N PRO A 32 -6.20 -12.09 -1.69
CA PRO A 32 -7.06 -13.20 -1.32
C PRO A 32 -6.19 -14.36 -0.83
N GLN A 33 -6.44 -14.80 0.39
CA GLN A 33 -5.82 -15.97 0.99
C GLN A 33 -6.43 -17.20 0.31
N LEU A 34 -5.82 -17.67 -0.77
CA LEU A 34 -6.26 -18.92 -1.38
C LEU A 34 -5.74 -20.07 -0.51
N PRO A 35 -6.60 -21.05 -0.14
CA PRO A 35 -6.11 -22.24 0.52
C PRO A 35 -5.05 -22.91 -0.37
N ALA A 36 -3.96 -23.41 0.23
CA ALA A 36 -2.79 -23.94 -0.47
C ALA A 36 -3.11 -25.09 -1.46
N THR A 37 -4.33 -25.64 -1.40
CA THR A 37 -4.88 -26.71 -2.24
C THR A 37 -5.68 -26.21 -3.44
N ALA A 38 -5.91 -24.89 -3.59
CA ALA A 38 -6.67 -24.34 -4.70
C ALA A 38 -5.93 -24.56 -6.03
N SER A 39 -6.51 -25.37 -6.90
CA SER A 39 -6.00 -25.84 -8.20
C SER A 39 -5.81 -24.76 -9.29
N GLY A 40 -5.80 -23.48 -8.91
CA GLY A 40 -5.65 -22.33 -9.82
C GLY A 40 -4.34 -21.54 -9.69
N CYS A 41 -3.49 -21.82 -8.69
CA CYS A 41 -2.28 -21.03 -8.43
C CYS A 41 -1.15 -21.38 -9.42
N ARG A 42 -0.79 -20.47 -10.34
CA ARG A 42 0.33 -20.64 -11.29
C ARG A 42 1.73 -20.58 -10.65
N CYS A 43 1.82 -20.57 -9.31
CA CYS A 43 3.10 -20.46 -8.59
C CYS A 43 4.01 -21.69 -8.74
N LYS A 44 3.52 -22.81 -9.28
CA LYS A 44 4.27 -24.07 -9.47
C LYS A 44 5.00 -24.53 -8.20
N GLY A 45 4.39 -24.35 -7.03
CA GLY A 45 4.99 -24.70 -5.74
C GLY A 45 6.09 -23.75 -5.24
N ARG A 46 6.42 -22.67 -5.97
CA ARG A 46 7.47 -21.70 -5.58
C ARG A 46 7.09 -20.74 -4.45
N ARG A 47 5.90 -20.92 -3.85
CA ARG A 47 5.25 -20.05 -2.85
C ARG A 47 5.08 -18.61 -3.36
N CYS A 48 3.83 -18.17 -3.57
CA CYS A 48 3.52 -16.78 -3.88
C CYS A 48 2.82 -16.11 -2.70
N LEU A 49 2.64 -14.78 -2.77
CA LEU A 49 1.99 -14.00 -1.73
C LEU A 49 0.61 -14.55 -1.32
N SER A 50 -0.20 -15.02 -2.29
CA SER A 50 -1.53 -15.61 -2.04
C SER A 50 -1.50 -17.04 -1.51
N CYS A 51 -0.50 -17.84 -1.94
CA CYS A 51 -0.41 -19.27 -1.63
C CYS A 51 0.45 -19.54 -0.36
N SER A 52 0.94 -18.48 0.31
CA SER A 52 1.76 -18.55 1.52
C SER A 52 0.95 -18.52 2.82
N GLY A 53 -0.36 -18.26 2.77
CA GLY A 53 -1.23 -18.24 3.96
C GLY A 53 -0.70 -17.34 5.08
N GLU A 54 -0.65 -17.87 6.30
CA GLU A 54 -0.10 -17.17 7.48
C GLU A 54 1.38 -16.78 7.32
N GLU A 55 2.13 -17.44 6.44
CA GLU A 55 3.53 -17.12 6.14
C GLU A 55 3.69 -16.05 5.05
N ALA A 56 2.62 -15.46 4.52
CA ALA A 56 2.68 -14.46 3.45
C ALA A 56 3.57 -13.25 3.77
N ILE A 57 3.74 -12.91 5.06
CA ILE A 57 4.68 -11.87 5.48
C ILE A 57 6.15 -12.21 5.14
N SER A 58 6.53 -13.49 5.11
CA SER A 58 7.88 -13.94 4.74
C SER A 58 8.15 -13.79 3.25
N PHE A 59 7.10 -13.82 2.42
CA PHE A 59 7.20 -13.52 0.99
C PHE A 59 7.44 -12.03 0.75
N LEU A 60 6.84 -11.18 1.58
CA LEU A 60 7.01 -9.73 1.51
C LEU A 60 8.32 -9.26 2.16
N VAL A 61 8.79 -9.93 3.22
CA VAL A 61 9.98 -9.56 4.00
C VAL A 61 10.91 -10.76 4.18
N ARG A 62 12.09 -10.72 3.55
CA ARG A 62 13.18 -11.69 3.72
C ARG A 62 14.18 -11.25 4.78
N PRO A 63 14.99 -12.17 5.35
CA PRO A 63 16.04 -11.85 6.32
C PRO A 63 17.16 -10.94 5.79
N ASP A 64 17.41 -10.92 4.48
CA ASP A 64 18.47 -10.11 3.87
C ASP A 64 17.96 -8.77 3.33
N ASP A 65 16.65 -8.49 3.43
CA ASP A 65 16.11 -7.25 2.88
C ASP A 65 16.64 -6.03 3.64
N PRO A 66 16.95 -4.93 2.92
CA PRO A 66 17.44 -3.68 3.50
C PRO A 66 16.55 -3.12 4.62
N SER A 67 17.18 -2.45 5.59
CA SER A 67 16.45 -1.94 6.77
C SER A 67 15.44 -0.83 6.43
N ASP A 68 15.73 -0.02 5.41
CA ASP A 68 14.86 1.03 4.88
C ASP A 68 13.62 0.45 4.17
N TYR A 69 13.75 -0.66 3.45
CA TYR A 69 12.61 -1.40 2.90
C TYR A 69 11.69 -1.95 4.01
N ARG A 70 12.25 -2.51 5.09
CA ARG A 70 11.44 -2.97 6.23
C ARG A 70 10.75 -1.81 6.94
N LYS A 71 11.42 -0.66 7.04
CA LYS A 71 10.85 0.57 7.59
C LYS A 71 9.75 1.12 6.70
N LEU A 72 9.87 1.01 5.38
CA LEU A 72 8.81 1.36 4.42
C LEU A 72 7.56 0.54 4.71
N LEU A 73 7.69 -0.79 4.77
CA LEU A 73 6.57 -1.71 4.97
C LEU A 73 5.83 -1.52 6.30
N THR A 74 6.55 -1.13 7.36
CA THR A 74 5.99 -1.00 8.73
C THR A 74 5.73 0.44 9.15
N GLY A 75 6.26 1.42 8.41
CA GLY A 75 6.19 2.83 8.73
C GLY A 75 5.37 3.66 7.74
N CYS A 76 5.11 3.14 6.55
CA CYS A 76 4.14 3.71 5.62
C CYS A 76 2.73 3.30 6.06
N PHE A 77 1.84 4.29 6.20
CA PHE A 77 0.44 4.06 6.51
C PHE A 77 -0.39 4.16 5.25
N VAL A 78 -1.39 3.29 5.14
CA VAL A 78 -2.20 3.13 3.94
C VAL A 78 -3.66 3.10 4.33
N VAL A 79 -4.47 3.85 3.60
CA VAL A 79 -5.93 3.85 3.72
C VAL A 79 -6.49 3.44 2.37
N VAL A 80 -7.26 2.36 2.33
CA VAL A 80 -7.96 1.93 1.12
C VAL A 80 -9.23 2.77 0.97
N SER A 81 -9.46 3.28 -0.26
CA SER A 81 -10.66 4.02 -0.63
C SER A 81 -11.90 3.14 -0.45
N GLU A 82 -13.03 3.75 -0.09
CA GLU A 82 -14.31 3.02 0.02
C GLU A 82 -14.84 2.58 -1.35
N ASN A 83 -14.47 3.31 -2.39
CA ASN A 83 -14.84 3.02 -3.78
C ASN A 83 -13.85 2.04 -4.45
N ALA A 84 -12.92 1.47 -3.70
CA ALA A 84 -11.94 0.55 -4.25
C ALA A 84 -12.62 -0.79 -4.61
N PRO A 85 -12.55 -1.24 -5.87
CA PRO A 85 -13.08 -2.55 -6.22
C PRO A 85 -12.28 -3.65 -5.51
N PRO A 86 -12.86 -4.85 -5.30
CA PRO A 86 -12.07 -6.01 -4.88
C PRO A 86 -10.89 -6.23 -5.82
N LEU A 87 -9.74 -6.66 -5.29
CA LEU A 87 -8.53 -6.86 -6.10
C LEU A 87 -8.73 -7.87 -7.24
N ALA A 88 -9.64 -8.84 -7.07
CA ALA A 88 -9.99 -9.83 -8.08
C ALA A 88 -10.69 -9.22 -9.31
N ASP A 89 -11.39 -8.10 -9.12
CA ASP A 89 -12.14 -7.40 -10.17
C ASP A 89 -11.32 -6.26 -10.79
N PHE A 90 -10.09 -6.04 -10.30
CA PHE A 90 -9.21 -5.01 -10.82
C PHE A 90 -8.55 -5.48 -12.12
N ASP A 91 -9.01 -4.90 -13.24
CA ASP A 91 -8.31 -4.97 -14.52
C ASP A 91 -7.36 -3.76 -14.68
N PRO A 92 -6.04 -3.97 -14.63
CA PRO A 92 -5.07 -2.89 -14.83
C PRO A 92 -5.12 -2.30 -16.25
N ALA A 93 -5.61 -3.03 -17.25
CA ALA A 93 -5.70 -2.57 -18.64
C ALA A 93 -7.00 -1.77 -18.93
N ALA A 94 -8.05 -1.94 -18.14
CA ALA A 94 -9.34 -1.27 -18.35
C ALA A 94 -9.34 0.24 -17.99
N GLY A 95 -8.28 0.75 -17.36
CA GLY A 95 -8.21 2.10 -16.79
C GLY A 95 -7.32 3.10 -17.54
N HIS A 96 -7.31 3.10 -18.87
CA HIS A 96 -6.30 3.82 -19.65
C HIS A 96 -6.40 5.36 -19.70
N ASN A 97 -7.41 5.99 -19.10
CA ASN A 97 -7.58 7.46 -19.21
C ASN A 97 -7.63 8.23 -17.87
N ASP A 98 -7.69 7.54 -16.72
CA ASP A 98 -7.91 8.18 -15.41
C ASP A 98 -6.64 8.29 -14.55
N PHE A 99 -5.71 7.34 -14.72
CA PHE A 99 -4.45 7.30 -13.98
C PHE A 99 -3.53 8.50 -14.32
N THR A 100 -3.55 8.97 -15.55
CA THR A 100 -2.70 10.07 -16.01
C THR A 100 -3.06 11.41 -15.38
N CYS A 101 -4.33 11.61 -15.00
CA CYS A 101 -4.83 12.87 -14.44
C CYS A 101 -4.37 13.05 -13.00
N VAL A 102 -4.54 12.01 -12.16
CA VAL A 102 -4.16 12.02 -10.73
C VAL A 102 -2.64 12.15 -10.54
N TRP A 103 -1.85 11.64 -11.48
CA TRP A 103 -0.39 11.72 -11.45
C TRP A 103 0.18 12.99 -12.10
N GLN A 104 -0.58 13.67 -12.97
CA GLN A 104 -0.11 14.91 -13.61
C GLN A 104 -0.09 16.12 -12.68
N ASP A 105 -1.00 16.18 -11.70
CA ASP A 105 -1.08 17.32 -10.78
C ASP A 105 -0.09 17.25 -9.59
N ASN A 106 0.62 16.13 -9.41
CA ASN A 106 1.52 15.95 -8.26
C ASN A 106 2.98 15.67 -8.65
N ARG A 107 3.48 16.33 -9.72
CA ARG A 107 4.89 16.26 -10.18
C ARG A 107 5.91 16.88 -9.21
N SER A 108 5.84 16.58 -7.92
CA SER A 108 7.00 16.80 -7.05
C SER A 108 8.07 15.79 -7.45
N SER A 109 9.26 16.27 -7.84
CA SER A 109 10.40 15.38 -8.12
C SER A 109 10.64 14.43 -6.97
N ALA A 110 10.45 14.88 -5.72
CA ALA A 110 10.65 14.09 -4.52
C ALA A 110 9.74 12.85 -4.41
N VAL A 111 8.50 12.91 -4.91
CA VAL A 111 7.58 11.76 -4.89
C VAL A 111 8.00 10.74 -5.94
N VAL A 112 8.38 11.21 -7.13
CA VAL A 112 8.87 10.35 -8.21
C VAL A 112 10.21 9.71 -7.83
N ASP A 113 11.15 10.48 -7.28
CA ASP A 113 12.45 10.01 -6.79
C ASP A 113 12.27 8.96 -5.68
N GLU A 114 11.30 9.17 -4.80
CA GLU A 114 10.99 8.23 -3.73
C GLU A 114 10.38 6.92 -4.29
N LEU A 115 9.39 7.00 -5.19
CA LEU A 115 8.77 5.82 -5.82
C LEU A 115 9.72 5.06 -6.74
N THR A 116 10.74 5.74 -7.27
CA THR A 116 11.82 5.12 -8.06
C THR A 116 12.99 4.66 -7.20
N SER A 117 12.96 4.89 -5.88
CA SER A 117 14.03 4.47 -4.98
C SER A 117 14.13 2.94 -4.84
N PRO A 118 15.30 2.39 -4.47
CA PRO A 118 15.54 0.94 -4.44
C PRO A 118 14.54 0.16 -3.60
N LYS A 119 14.06 0.73 -2.48
CA LYS A 119 13.08 0.09 -1.60
C LYS A 119 11.71 -0.09 -2.27
N TRP A 120 11.26 0.84 -3.10
CA TRP A 120 10.02 0.69 -3.88
C TRP A 120 10.19 -0.26 -5.05
N THR A 121 11.39 -0.33 -5.65
CA THR A 121 11.72 -1.38 -6.64
C THR A 121 11.64 -2.78 -6.02
N ILE A 122 12.12 -2.97 -4.79
CA ILE A 122 11.97 -4.25 -4.08
C ILE A 122 10.49 -4.56 -3.88
N LEU A 123 9.70 -3.58 -3.41
CA LEU A 123 8.27 -3.76 -3.22
C LEU A 123 7.58 -4.21 -4.51
N LEU A 124 7.81 -3.50 -5.61
CA LEU A 124 7.28 -3.83 -6.93
C LEU A 124 7.60 -5.27 -7.33
N LYS A 125 8.86 -5.70 -7.16
CA LYS A 125 9.28 -7.08 -7.46
C LYS A 125 8.57 -8.13 -6.59
N ARG A 126 8.12 -7.79 -5.38
CA ARG A 126 7.37 -8.71 -4.50
C ARG A 126 5.90 -8.73 -4.85
N VAL A 127 5.27 -7.57 -5.00
CA VAL A 127 3.80 -7.48 -5.13
C VAL A 127 3.32 -7.61 -6.58
N GLY A 128 4.19 -7.33 -7.55
CA GLY A 128 3.87 -7.30 -8.97
C GLY A 128 3.14 -6.02 -9.40
N ASP A 129 3.09 -5.80 -10.71
CA ASP A 129 2.60 -4.54 -11.28
C ASP A 129 1.13 -4.28 -10.99
N ALA A 130 0.28 -5.30 -11.07
CA ALA A 130 -1.17 -5.16 -10.83
C ALA A 130 -1.47 -4.67 -9.40
N LEU A 131 -0.85 -5.29 -8.39
CA LEU A 131 -1.07 -4.87 -7.00
C LEU A 131 -0.42 -3.51 -6.73
N MET A 132 0.73 -3.20 -7.36
CA MET A 132 1.31 -1.87 -7.26
C MET A 132 0.38 -0.80 -7.84
N MET A 133 -0.15 -1.00 -9.04
CA MET A 133 -1.11 -0.07 -9.65
C MET A 133 -2.37 0.07 -8.81
N TYR A 134 -2.89 -1.03 -8.25
CA TYR A 134 -4.03 -0.97 -7.35
C TYR A 134 -3.75 -0.09 -6.12
N LEU A 135 -2.60 -0.29 -5.45
CA LEU A 135 -2.19 0.52 -4.31
C LEU A 135 -2.11 2.00 -4.68
N LEU A 136 -1.49 2.31 -5.81
CA LEU A 136 -1.33 3.68 -6.29
C LEU A 136 -2.66 4.34 -6.71
N LYS A 137 -3.64 3.57 -7.21
CA LYS A 137 -4.93 4.08 -7.66
C LYS A 137 -5.93 4.28 -6.53
N TYR A 138 -6.08 3.25 -5.71
CA TYR A 138 -7.22 3.12 -4.80
C TYR A 138 -6.84 3.29 -3.32
N THR A 139 -5.61 3.69 -3.03
CA THR A 139 -5.18 3.90 -1.65
C THR A 139 -4.52 5.26 -1.45
N SER A 140 -4.70 5.81 -0.24
CA SER A 140 -3.93 6.94 0.25
C SER A 140 -2.71 6.45 1.00
N LEU A 141 -1.52 6.68 0.44
CA LEU A 141 -0.23 6.24 0.99
C LEU A 141 0.48 7.38 1.72
N PHE A 142 0.80 7.19 2.99
CA PHE A 142 1.46 8.16 3.86
C PHE A 142 2.86 7.68 4.23
N LEU A 143 3.87 8.24 3.57
CA LEU A 143 5.25 7.94 3.88
C LEU A 143 5.76 8.70 5.11
N PRO A 144 6.50 8.03 6.00
CA PRO A 144 7.15 8.70 7.11
C PRO A 144 8.36 9.50 6.62
N LEU A 145 8.39 10.78 6.93
CA LEU A 145 9.53 11.68 6.74
C LEU A 145 10.30 11.87 8.06
N PRO A 146 11.55 12.37 8.00
CA PRO A 146 12.26 12.83 9.19
C PRO A 146 11.40 13.80 10.03
N ARG A 147 11.62 13.80 11.35
CA ARG A 147 10.91 14.67 12.32
C ARG A 147 9.42 14.36 12.52
N LYS A 148 9.01 13.08 12.44
CA LYS A 148 7.62 12.62 12.66
C LYS A 148 6.58 13.20 11.69
N LYS A 149 7.03 13.76 10.56
CA LYS A 149 6.15 14.22 9.49
C LYS A 149 5.77 13.05 8.60
N HIS A 150 4.61 13.15 7.94
CA HIS A 150 4.20 12.19 6.93
C HIS A 150 3.88 12.95 5.63
N HIS A 151 4.17 12.32 4.50
CA HIS A 151 3.89 12.85 3.18
C HIS A 151 2.95 11.91 2.44
N GLN A 152 1.87 12.45 1.90
CA GLN A 152 0.93 11.67 1.11
C GLN A 152 1.46 11.52 -0.32
N ILE A 153 1.56 10.29 -0.80
CA ILE A 153 2.10 9.94 -2.12
C ILE A 153 1.01 9.60 -3.14
N SER A 154 -0.13 9.10 -2.68
CA SER A 154 -1.24 8.70 -3.55
C SER A 154 -2.59 8.94 -2.88
N GLY A 155 -3.67 8.79 -3.64
CA GLY A 155 -5.04 8.97 -3.19
C GLY A 155 -5.46 10.44 -3.08
N SER A 156 -6.75 10.67 -2.81
CA SER A 156 -7.30 12.02 -2.65
C SER A 156 -6.60 12.76 -1.50
N PRO A 157 -6.18 14.02 -1.70
CA PRO A 157 -5.52 14.80 -0.65
C PRO A 157 -6.31 14.79 0.65
N ILE A 158 -5.65 14.57 1.80
CA ILE A 158 -6.28 14.69 3.11
C ILE A 158 -6.94 16.08 3.29
N SER A 159 -6.40 17.13 2.66
CA SER A 159 -6.98 18.48 2.70
C SER A 159 -8.45 18.50 2.28
N ASP A 160 -8.79 17.72 1.27
CA ASP A 160 -10.12 17.72 0.67
C ASP A 160 -11.10 16.97 1.58
N LEU A 161 -10.64 15.90 2.25
CA LEU A 161 -11.40 15.19 3.26
C LEU A 161 -11.65 16.03 4.52
N LEU A 162 -10.66 16.84 4.94
CA LEU A 162 -10.83 17.78 6.04
C LEU A 162 -11.86 18.86 5.71
N GLN A 163 -11.88 19.33 4.46
CA GLN A 163 -12.85 20.31 3.99
C GLN A 163 -14.27 19.74 3.95
N ILE A 164 -14.43 18.48 3.51
CA ILE A 164 -15.72 17.77 3.55
C ILE A 164 -16.19 17.57 5.00
N LEU A 165 -15.29 17.17 5.91
CA LEU A 165 -15.64 17.01 7.33
C LEU A 165 -15.96 18.34 8.03
N GLN A 166 -15.43 19.46 7.54
CA GLN A 166 -15.74 20.81 8.04
C GLN A 166 -17.01 21.40 7.41
N ALA A 167 -17.40 20.99 6.21
CA ALA A 167 -18.62 21.43 5.53
C ALA A 167 -19.89 20.69 6.00
N HIS A 168 -19.74 19.59 6.73
CA HIS A 168 -20.82 18.79 7.30
C HIS A 168 -20.88 18.81 8.84
N ALA A 169 -20.25 19.81 9.47
CA ALA A 169 -20.32 20.10 10.90
C ALA A 169 -21.09 21.40 11.15
#